data_AF-A0A7X4IK10-F1
#
_entry.id   AF-A0A7X4IK10-F1
#
_cell.length_a   1.000
_cell.length_b   1.000
_cell.length_c   1.000
_cell.angle_alpha   90.00
_cell.angle_beta   90.00
_cell.angle_gamma   90.00
#
_symmetry.space_group_name_H-M   'P 1'
#
loop_
_entity.id
_entity.type
_entity.pdbx_description
1 polymer ?
#
loop_
_entity_poly.entity_id
_entity_poly.type
_entity_poly.pdbx_seq_one_letter_code
_entity_poly.pdbx_strand_id
1 'polypeptide(L)'
;MKAVILAAGRGRRLDVVTRHRPKCLIDVGGKPLLYRYFDALARLGVTRICMVVGYKQEHVREAAASYPATADVTFLVNPDFERGSIVSLWTAREFMDDDVVIMDADVLFHPAVLERLLNSSHANALLMDETVTQHTEECMVVTRKGRVAALSKQVPDEYDLVGEGVGFLRVAQTAVPQLLRAVETRLRQGLLDMEYEDALADFFREVPVGVEKIGGLPWIEIDFLEDLERAEQEILPWLALEQAAVEGVEGPQKAEQTLDGVVDRYVNRKISRPLSRLFIRLGCSPNVITLLSMIIGLGGAACFAIGSYAGGIAGALLFQLAVILDCCDGEVARLTFAESPLGQALDLVSDNIVHVAVFAGIAWGAYQANPVSSGYLPLLLGGIAVLSTGVSLWCVNRVKFLKGNTVRWRRMRQAVRTHFDFILRHVANRDFSIVVLTCACLGVLPWFLWLVAAGTSGFAIMMVWSLYRAFPIHRS
;
A
#
# COMPACT_ATOMS: atom_id res chain seq x y z
N MET A 1 15.82 22.81 -18.69
CA MET A 1 16.05 21.41 -18.29
C MET A 1 15.11 20.47 -19.04
N LYS A 2 15.63 19.34 -19.48
CA LYS A 2 14.97 18.25 -20.22
C LYS A 2 15.08 16.92 -19.47
N ALA A 3 14.25 15.94 -19.81
CA ALA A 3 14.36 14.57 -19.32
C ALA A 3 14.61 13.57 -20.46
N VAL A 4 15.49 12.60 -20.24
CA VAL A 4 15.71 11.44 -21.10
C VAL A 4 15.34 10.19 -20.30
N ILE A 5 14.35 9.43 -20.76
CA ILE A 5 13.90 8.18 -20.13
C ILE A 5 14.31 7.00 -21.02
N LEU A 6 15.09 6.08 -20.47
CA LEU A 6 15.60 4.90 -21.19
C LEU A 6 14.62 3.72 -21.06
N ALA A 7 13.73 3.56 -22.04
CA ALA A 7 12.63 2.59 -22.03
C ALA A 7 12.69 1.59 -23.19
N ALA A 8 13.89 1.29 -23.70
CA ALA A 8 14.07 0.44 -24.88
C ALA A 8 14.08 -1.06 -24.58
N GLY A 9 14.44 -1.44 -23.35
CA GLY A 9 14.68 -2.82 -22.95
C GLY A 9 13.43 -3.71 -22.93
N ARG A 10 13.63 -5.02 -23.14
CA ARG A 10 12.56 -6.03 -23.10
C ARG A 10 12.18 -6.45 -21.68
N GLY A 11 13.13 -6.53 -20.75
CA GLY A 11 12.90 -7.05 -19.39
C GLY A 11 12.46 -8.52 -19.36
N ARG A 12 13.24 -9.42 -20.00
CA ARG A 12 12.89 -10.84 -20.21
C ARG A 12 12.46 -11.59 -18.93
N ARG A 13 13.02 -11.22 -17.78
CA ARG A 13 12.74 -11.82 -16.46
C ARG A 13 11.29 -11.62 -16.01
N LEU A 14 10.60 -10.59 -16.53
CA LEU A 14 9.25 -10.20 -16.15
C LEU A 14 8.19 -10.53 -17.22
N ASP A 15 8.55 -11.26 -18.29
CA ASP A 15 7.64 -11.58 -19.41
C ASP A 15 6.31 -12.20 -18.95
N VAL A 16 6.34 -13.00 -17.87
CA VAL A 16 5.16 -13.65 -17.27
C VAL A 16 4.13 -12.63 -16.78
N VAL A 17 4.57 -11.52 -16.20
CA VAL A 17 3.69 -10.50 -15.63
C VAL A 17 3.43 -9.36 -16.60
N THR A 18 4.44 -8.95 -17.36
CA THR A 18 4.26 -7.88 -18.36
C THR A 18 3.37 -8.32 -19.52
N ARG A 19 3.08 -9.62 -19.67
CA ARG A 19 2.39 -10.20 -20.84
C ARG A 19 3.06 -9.76 -22.13
N HIS A 20 4.39 -9.79 -22.12
CA HIS A 20 5.25 -9.29 -23.19
C HIS A 20 5.11 -7.78 -23.49
N ARG A 21 4.69 -6.93 -22.54
CA ARG A 21 4.75 -5.47 -22.68
C ARG A 21 6.08 -4.93 -22.14
N PRO A 22 6.52 -3.73 -22.58
CA PRO A 22 7.72 -3.08 -22.03
C PRO A 22 7.61 -2.85 -20.51
N LYS A 23 8.74 -2.94 -19.78
CA LYS A 23 8.79 -2.77 -18.32
C LYS A 23 8.17 -1.46 -17.83
N CYS A 24 8.35 -0.36 -18.55
CA CYS A 24 7.76 0.93 -18.20
C CYS A 24 6.22 0.94 -18.18
N LEU A 25 5.58 -0.09 -18.74
CA LEU A 25 4.13 -0.29 -18.73
C LEU A 25 3.67 -1.29 -17.66
N ILE A 26 4.57 -1.77 -16.79
CA ILE A 26 4.20 -2.54 -15.60
C ILE A 26 3.24 -1.70 -14.78
N ASP A 27 2.09 -2.28 -14.49
CA ASP A 27 1.10 -1.70 -13.61
C ASP A 27 1.46 -2.04 -12.16
N VAL A 28 1.58 -1.01 -11.32
CA VAL A 28 1.73 -1.17 -9.88
C VAL A 28 0.59 -0.41 -9.23
N GLY A 29 -0.37 -1.13 -8.63
CA GLY A 29 -1.50 -0.51 -7.93
C GLY A 29 -2.49 0.27 -8.81
N GLY A 30 -2.77 -0.23 -10.02
CA GLY A 30 -3.71 0.37 -10.97
C GLY A 30 -3.12 1.53 -11.80
N LYS A 31 -1.80 1.71 -11.77
CA LYS A 31 -1.12 2.79 -12.50
C LYS A 31 0.24 2.34 -13.06
N PRO A 32 0.42 2.41 -14.39
CA PRO A 32 1.71 2.13 -15.04
C PRO A 32 2.85 3.00 -14.52
N LEU A 33 4.06 2.44 -14.44
CA LEU A 33 5.27 3.17 -14.09
C LEU A 33 5.42 4.44 -14.95
N LEU A 34 5.26 4.33 -16.27
CA LEU A 34 5.32 5.43 -17.22
C LEU A 34 4.52 6.67 -16.78
N TYR A 35 3.29 6.47 -16.30
CA TYR A 35 2.43 7.58 -15.87
C TYR A 35 2.94 8.24 -14.59
N ARG A 36 3.63 7.48 -13.74
CA ARG A 36 4.27 8.01 -12.53
C ARG A 36 5.48 8.88 -12.87
N TYR A 37 6.27 8.50 -13.89
CA TYR A 37 7.34 9.36 -14.41
C TYR A 37 6.80 10.69 -14.93
N PHE A 38 5.73 10.65 -15.74
CA PHE A 38 5.11 11.87 -16.27
C PHE A 38 4.58 12.79 -15.18
N ASP A 39 3.93 12.24 -14.15
CA ASP A 39 3.48 13.04 -13.02
C ASP A 39 4.62 13.65 -12.21
N ALA A 40 5.67 12.87 -11.93
CA ALA A 40 6.81 13.35 -11.17
C ALA A 40 7.52 14.49 -11.91
N LEU A 41 7.74 14.33 -13.22
CA LEU A 41 8.36 15.35 -14.07
C LEU A 41 7.48 16.59 -14.22
N ALA A 42 6.18 16.42 -14.48
CA ALA A 42 5.24 17.52 -14.61
C ALA A 42 5.14 18.34 -13.32
N ARG A 43 5.10 17.68 -12.15
CA ARG A 43 5.09 18.33 -10.84
C ARG A 43 6.32 19.21 -10.61
N LEU A 44 7.47 18.82 -11.16
CA LEU A 44 8.74 19.54 -11.04
C LEU A 44 8.99 20.50 -12.21
N GLY A 45 8.00 20.71 -13.09
CA GLY A 45 8.10 21.65 -14.21
C GLY A 45 8.95 21.16 -15.38
N VAL A 46 9.34 19.88 -15.43
CA VAL A 46 10.08 19.30 -16.55
C VAL A 46 9.11 18.88 -17.63
N THR A 47 8.94 19.75 -18.63
CA THR A 47 7.90 19.60 -19.67
C THR A 47 8.43 19.06 -21.00
N ARG A 48 9.75 18.91 -21.18
CA ARG A 48 10.37 18.44 -22.42
C ARG A 48 11.01 17.08 -22.17
N ILE A 49 10.37 16.03 -22.66
CA ILE A 49 10.72 14.63 -22.36
C ILE A 49 11.12 13.94 -23.65
N CYS A 50 12.25 13.23 -23.64
CA CYS A 50 12.63 12.27 -24.66
C CYS A 50 12.51 10.87 -24.08
N MET A 51 11.66 10.05 -24.68
CA MET A 51 11.58 8.63 -24.40
C MET A 51 12.35 7.85 -25.46
N VAL A 52 13.41 7.18 -25.04
CA VAL A 52 14.12 6.23 -25.89
C VAL A 52 13.41 4.90 -25.81
N VAL A 53 12.80 4.47 -26.90
CA VAL A 53 11.97 3.26 -26.99
C VAL A 53 12.59 2.26 -27.96
N GLY A 54 12.23 0.98 -27.82
CA GLY A 54 12.81 -0.10 -28.61
C GLY A 54 11.82 -1.25 -28.72
N TYR A 55 11.96 -2.25 -27.86
CA TYR A 55 11.05 -3.39 -27.80
C TYR A 55 9.59 -2.94 -27.66
N LYS A 56 8.73 -3.33 -28.62
CA LYS A 56 7.30 -3.02 -28.65
C LYS A 56 6.95 -1.54 -28.36
N GLN A 57 7.72 -0.64 -28.97
CA GLN A 57 7.57 0.81 -28.80
C GLN A 57 6.15 1.33 -29.07
N GLU A 58 5.36 0.66 -29.91
CA GLU A 58 3.98 1.01 -30.21
C GLU A 58 3.12 1.06 -28.94
N HIS A 59 3.28 0.10 -28.02
CA HIS A 59 2.54 0.09 -26.76
C HIS A 59 2.92 1.27 -25.85
N VAL A 60 4.18 1.70 -25.87
CA VAL A 60 4.65 2.84 -25.07
C VAL A 60 4.08 4.14 -25.63
N ARG A 61 4.11 4.29 -26.96
CA ARG A 61 3.53 5.44 -27.67
C ARG A 61 2.03 5.55 -27.44
N GLU A 62 1.29 4.44 -27.52
CA GLU A 62 -0.14 4.39 -27.23
C GLU A 62 -0.45 4.78 -25.79
N ALA A 63 0.27 4.22 -24.82
CA ALA A 63 0.10 4.56 -23.41
C ALA A 63 0.35 6.06 -23.17
N ALA A 64 1.45 6.60 -23.70
CA ALA A 64 1.77 8.01 -23.57
C ALA A 64 0.74 8.93 -24.26
N ALA A 65 0.23 8.55 -25.43
CA ALA A 65 -0.81 9.31 -26.12
C ALA A 65 -2.15 9.32 -25.37
N SER A 66 -2.42 8.28 -24.57
CA SER A 66 -3.61 8.20 -23.72
C SER A 66 -3.49 9.00 -22.42
N TYR A 67 -2.30 9.50 -22.08
CA TYR A 67 -2.06 10.27 -20.88
C TYR A 67 -2.47 11.74 -21.06
N PRO A 68 -3.07 12.41 -20.05
CA PRO A 68 -3.36 13.84 -20.15
C PRO A 68 -2.10 14.63 -20.48
N ALA A 69 -2.12 15.34 -21.61
CA ALA A 69 -0.95 16.05 -22.10
C ALA A 69 -0.54 17.19 -21.15
N THR A 70 0.51 16.96 -20.36
CA THR A 70 1.16 17.96 -19.50
C THR A 70 2.61 18.25 -19.93
N ALA A 71 3.16 17.46 -20.86
CA ALA A 71 4.53 17.55 -21.36
C ALA A 71 4.60 17.28 -22.87
N ASP A 72 5.60 17.87 -23.51
CA ASP A 72 6.01 17.58 -24.89
C ASP A 72 6.94 16.35 -24.90
N VAL A 73 6.42 15.24 -25.40
CA VAL A 73 7.10 13.93 -25.40
C VAL A 73 7.58 13.59 -26.80
N THR A 74 8.90 13.57 -26.98
CA THR A 74 9.58 13.09 -28.18
C THR A 74 9.95 11.61 -28.01
N PHE A 75 9.70 10.79 -29.03
CA PHE A 75 10.08 9.38 -29.03
C PHE A 75 11.23 9.12 -29.99
N LEU A 76 12.35 8.64 -29.47
CA LEU A 76 13.48 8.18 -30.26
C LEU A 76 13.53 6.66 -30.23
N VAL A 77 13.70 6.04 -31.39
CA VAL A 77 13.72 4.57 -31.51
C VAL A 77 15.15 4.09 -31.51
N ASN A 78 15.53 3.26 -30.55
CA ASN A 78 16.75 2.47 -30.60
C ASN A 78 16.42 1.15 -31.34
N PRO A 79 16.87 0.97 -32.60
CA PRO A 79 16.66 -0.28 -33.33
C PRO A 79 17.47 -1.45 -32.74
N ASP A 80 18.58 -1.14 -32.06
CA ASP A 80 19.49 -2.09 -31.44
C ASP A 80 19.15 -2.28 -29.95
N PHE A 81 17.86 -2.36 -29.61
CA PHE A 81 17.38 -2.45 -28.22
C PHE A 81 17.77 -3.76 -27.48
N GLU A 82 18.34 -4.73 -28.19
CA GLU A 82 18.93 -5.94 -27.59
C GLU A 82 20.37 -5.71 -27.10
N ARG A 83 20.97 -4.58 -27.46
CA ARG A 83 22.26 -4.10 -26.94
C ARG A 83 22.06 -3.42 -25.59
N GLY A 84 23.17 -3.08 -24.94
CA GLY A 84 23.15 -2.44 -23.62
C GLY A 84 22.57 -1.02 -23.66
N SER A 85 22.19 -0.51 -22.49
CA SER A 85 21.57 0.82 -22.35
C SER A 85 22.45 1.96 -22.86
N ILE A 86 23.76 1.75 -23.00
CA ILE A 86 24.69 2.71 -23.63
C ILE A 86 24.25 3.14 -25.04
N VAL A 87 23.71 2.21 -25.84
CA VAL A 87 23.22 2.51 -27.20
C VAL A 87 21.93 3.33 -27.14
N SER A 88 21.08 3.07 -26.14
CA SER A 88 19.87 3.85 -25.89
C SER A 88 20.21 5.29 -25.48
N LEU A 89 21.16 5.49 -24.58
CA LEU A 89 21.62 6.83 -24.21
C LEU A 89 22.21 7.58 -25.40
N TRP A 90 23.04 6.91 -26.22
CA TRP A 90 23.62 7.50 -27.43
C TRP A 90 22.57 7.88 -28.48
N THR A 91 21.47 7.14 -28.55
CA THR A 91 20.34 7.46 -29.43
C THR A 91 19.74 8.83 -29.07
N ALA A 92 19.75 9.22 -27.79
CA ALA A 92 19.24 10.49 -27.32
C ALA A 92 20.22 11.69 -27.40
N ARG A 93 21.44 11.49 -27.90
CA ARG A 93 22.53 12.50 -27.85
C ARG A 93 22.15 13.88 -28.39
N GLU A 94 21.37 13.94 -29.47
CA GLU A 94 20.99 15.21 -30.11
C GLU A 94 19.90 15.97 -29.32
N PHE A 95 19.16 15.28 -28.46
CA PHE A 95 18.15 15.89 -27.60
C PHE A 95 18.77 16.57 -26.37
N MET A 96 19.96 16.13 -25.95
CA MET A 96 20.68 16.61 -24.78
C MET A 96 21.46 17.92 -25.08
N ASP A 97 20.72 18.97 -25.43
CA ASP A 97 21.25 20.30 -25.75
C ASP A 97 21.06 21.33 -24.61
N ASP A 98 20.56 20.90 -23.45
CA ASP A 98 20.20 21.68 -22.25
C ASP A 98 20.58 20.84 -21.01
N ASP A 99 20.41 21.39 -19.80
CA ASP A 99 20.45 20.60 -18.56
C ASP A 99 19.52 19.39 -18.70
N VAL A 100 20.01 18.20 -18.37
CA VAL A 100 19.29 16.95 -18.59
C VAL A 100 19.24 16.10 -17.32
N VAL A 101 18.09 15.49 -17.07
CA VAL A 101 17.97 14.34 -16.18
C VAL A 101 17.81 13.08 -17.01
N ILE A 102 18.69 12.11 -16.78
CA ILE A 102 18.67 10.77 -17.40
C ILE A 102 18.06 9.82 -16.37
N MET A 103 17.10 9.02 -16.81
CA MET A 103 16.32 8.16 -15.93
C MET A 103 16.11 6.78 -16.54
N ASP A 104 16.32 5.74 -15.74
CA ASP A 104 15.86 4.39 -16.06
C ASP A 104 14.34 4.29 -15.94
N ALA A 105 13.73 3.39 -16.72
CA ALA A 105 12.29 3.33 -16.92
C ALA A 105 11.58 2.18 -16.17
N ASP A 106 12.26 1.57 -15.21
CA ASP A 106 11.80 0.43 -14.40
C ASP A 106 11.90 0.67 -12.89
N VAL A 107 11.99 1.93 -12.48
CA VAL A 107 12.06 2.35 -11.08
C VAL A 107 10.71 2.88 -10.61
N LEU A 108 10.19 2.33 -9.51
CA LEU A 108 9.09 2.91 -8.75
C LEU A 108 9.66 3.77 -7.63
N PHE A 109 9.32 5.06 -7.56
CA PHE A 109 9.90 5.98 -6.59
C PHE A 109 8.93 7.04 -6.08
N HIS A 110 9.22 7.60 -4.91
CA HIS A 110 8.51 8.77 -4.38
C HIS A 110 8.91 10.05 -5.13
N PRO A 111 7.99 10.95 -5.53
CA PRO A 111 8.34 12.16 -6.27
C PRO A 111 9.41 13.05 -5.62
N ALA A 112 9.48 13.05 -4.28
CA ALA A 112 10.52 13.77 -3.54
C ALA A 112 11.95 13.24 -3.79
N VAL A 113 12.11 12.00 -4.25
CA VAL A 113 13.40 11.43 -4.67
C VAL A 113 13.93 12.21 -5.87
N LEU A 114 13.10 12.40 -6.90
CA LEU A 114 13.46 13.20 -8.07
C LEU A 114 13.61 14.69 -7.71
N GLU A 115 12.77 15.21 -6.82
CA GLU A 115 12.87 16.59 -6.33
C GLU A 115 14.24 16.88 -5.70
N ARG A 116 14.78 15.97 -4.88
CA ARG A 116 16.12 16.11 -4.30
C ARG A 116 17.19 16.22 -5.38
N LEU A 117 17.12 15.40 -6.43
CA LEU A 117 18.07 15.43 -7.54
C LEU A 117 18.02 16.76 -8.29
N LEU A 118 16.81 17.22 -8.64
CA LEU A 118 16.63 18.45 -9.42
C LEU A 118 16.94 19.71 -8.62
N ASN A 119 16.80 19.67 -7.29
CA ASN A 119 17.16 20.76 -6.38
C ASN A 119 18.58 20.65 -5.82
N SER A 120 19.38 19.68 -6.26
CA SER A 120 20.76 19.51 -5.80
C SER A 120 21.58 20.79 -5.96
N SER A 121 22.45 21.03 -4.97
CA SER A 121 23.46 22.11 -5.04
C SER A 121 24.60 21.80 -6.01
N HIS A 122 24.73 20.53 -6.43
CA HIS A 122 25.69 20.11 -7.43
C HIS A 122 25.12 20.26 -8.84
N ALA A 123 25.91 20.83 -9.76
CA ALA A 123 25.52 20.95 -11.16
C ALA A 123 25.30 19.59 -11.85
N ASN A 124 26.05 18.58 -11.42
CA ASN A 124 25.90 17.19 -11.84
C ASN A 124 25.75 16.34 -10.59
N ALA A 125 24.75 15.46 -10.53
CA ALA A 125 24.46 14.69 -9.34
C ALA A 125 23.84 13.34 -9.67
N LEU A 126 24.10 12.36 -8.81
CA LEU A 126 23.39 11.08 -8.73
C LEU A 126 22.54 11.03 -7.46
N LEU A 127 21.60 10.10 -7.43
CA LEU A 127 20.90 9.70 -6.21
C LEU A 127 21.54 8.44 -5.63
N MET A 128 21.67 8.39 -4.30
CA MET A 128 21.98 7.14 -3.58
C MET A 128 20.94 6.83 -2.51
N ASP A 129 20.69 5.54 -2.31
CA ASP A 129 20.13 5.00 -1.07
C ASP A 129 21.25 4.56 -0.13
N GLU A 130 21.46 5.34 0.93
CA GLU A 130 22.47 5.05 1.95
C GLU A 130 22.04 3.96 2.95
N THR A 131 20.77 3.52 2.89
CA THR A 131 20.20 2.55 3.84
C THR A 131 20.39 1.11 3.39
N VAL A 132 20.67 0.89 2.10
CA VAL A 132 20.87 -0.43 1.53
C VAL A 132 22.32 -0.87 1.71
N THR A 133 22.49 -1.99 2.42
CA THR A 133 23.74 -2.75 2.40
C THR A 133 23.75 -3.64 1.16
N GLN A 134 24.82 -3.59 0.36
CA GLN A 134 24.91 -4.36 -0.87
C GLN A 134 24.64 -5.85 -0.61
N HIS A 135 23.60 -6.40 -1.23
CA HIS A 135 23.22 -7.80 -1.07
C HIS A 135 23.40 -8.59 -2.38
N THR A 136 23.38 -7.91 -3.54
CA THR A 136 23.40 -8.57 -4.87
C THR A 136 24.26 -7.84 -5.92
N GLU A 137 23.85 -7.90 -7.21
CA GLU A 137 24.52 -7.25 -8.36
C GLU A 137 24.19 -5.74 -8.51
N GLU A 138 23.62 -5.14 -7.47
CA GLU A 138 23.23 -3.72 -7.43
C GLU A 138 24.42 -2.80 -7.78
N CYS A 139 24.14 -1.73 -8.51
CA CYS A 139 25.15 -0.74 -8.86
C CYS A 139 25.34 0.25 -7.71
N MET A 140 26.48 0.15 -7.02
CA MET A 140 26.75 0.98 -5.85
C MET A 140 27.40 2.31 -6.25
N VAL A 141 26.83 3.43 -5.79
CA VAL A 141 27.44 4.75 -5.85
C VAL A 141 28.51 4.84 -4.77
N VAL A 142 29.76 5.05 -5.20
CA VAL A 142 30.91 5.17 -4.30
C VAL A 142 31.46 6.58 -4.38
N THR A 143 31.59 7.27 -3.23
CA THR A 143 32.18 8.61 -3.18
C THR A 143 33.59 8.61 -2.59
N ARG A 144 34.45 9.49 -3.11
CA ARG A 144 35.76 9.81 -2.52
C ARG A 144 36.04 11.30 -2.67
N LYS A 145 36.59 11.92 -1.62
CA LYS A 145 36.90 13.36 -1.56
C LYS A 145 35.65 14.21 -1.88
N GLY A 146 34.49 13.82 -1.36
CA GLY A 146 33.24 14.57 -1.50
C GLY A 146 32.62 14.59 -2.91
N ARG A 147 33.00 13.68 -3.79
CA ARG A 147 32.41 13.50 -5.13
C ARG A 147 32.27 12.02 -5.47
N VAL A 148 31.42 11.71 -6.45
CA VAL A 148 31.29 10.36 -7.01
C VAL A 148 32.61 9.96 -7.66
N ALA A 149 33.10 8.79 -7.26
CA ALA A 149 34.32 8.19 -7.77
C ALA A 149 34.02 7.03 -8.72
N ALA A 150 32.96 6.27 -8.44
CA ALA A 150 32.53 5.15 -9.25
C ALA A 150 31.04 4.84 -9.06
N LEU A 151 30.46 4.22 -10.08
CA LEU A 151 29.28 3.37 -10.02
C LEU A 151 29.80 1.95 -10.25
N SER A 152 29.67 1.06 -9.27
CA SER A 152 30.34 -0.24 -9.34
C SER A 152 29.55 -1.32 -8.62
N LYS A 153 29.49 -2.50 -9.23
CA LYS A 153 29.03 -3.73 -8.58
C LYS A 153 30.07 -4.30 -7.60
N GLN A 154 31.32 -3.85 -7.68
CA GLN A 154 32.40 -4.22 -6.77
C GLN A 154 32.84 -2.99 -5.99
N VAL A 155 32.42 -2.90 -4.73
CA VAL A 155 32.76 -1.78 -3.86
C VAL A 155 34.24 -1.84 -3.49
N PRO A 156 35.02 -0.77 -3.72
CA PRO A 156 36.43 -0.72 -3.37
C PRO A 156 36.63 -0.58 -1.85
N ASP A 157 37.80 -0.97 -1.33
CA ASP A 157 38.07 -0.96 0.12
C ASP A 157 38.05 0.43 0.78
N GLU A 158 38.42 1.47 0.03
CA GLU A 158 38.41 2.85 0.51
C GLU A 158 37.27 3.66 -0.11
N TYR A 159 36.45 4.30 0.72
CA TYR A 159 35.38 5.21 0.28
C TYR A 159 34.95 6.13 1.43
N ASP A 160 34.35 7.27 1.10
CA ASP A 160 33.73 8.17 2.09
C ASP A 160 32.28 7.74 2.37
N LEU A 161 31.53 7.42 1.32
CA LEU A 161 30.14 6.96 1.36
C LEU A 161 29.92 5.90 0.27
N VAL A 162 29.04 4.96 0.56
CA VAL A 162 28.55 3.94 -0.37
C VAL A 162 27.05 3.78 -0.19
N GLY A 163 26.33 3.57 -1.28
CA GLY A 163 24.89 3.32 -1.29
C GLY A 163 24.43 2.83 -2.65
N GLU A 164 23.23 2.27 -2.73
CA GLU A 164 22.66 1.79 -3.99
C GLU A 164 22.29 2.98 -4.89
N GLY A 165 22.63 2.90 -6.17
CA GLY A 165 22.25 3.91 -7.15
C GLY A 165 20.80 3.76 -7.58
N VAL A 166 20.03 4.86 -7.58
CA VAL A 166 18.60 4.84 -7.95
C VAL A 166 18.37 4.80 -9.48
N GLY A 167 19.43 4.89 -10.29
CA GLY A 167 19.35 4.91 -11.76
C GLY A 167 19.06 6.29 -12.38
N PHE A 168 19.08 7.37 -11.58
CA PHE A 168 18.85 8.74 -12.10
C PHE A 168 20.10 9.62 -11.97
N LEU A 169 20.44 10.30 -13.08
CA LEU A 169 21.60 11.18 -13.21
C LEU A 169 21.16 12.55 -13.73
N ARG A 170 21.49 13.62 -12.99
CA ARG A 170 21.39 14.99 -13.48
C ARG A 170 22.72 15.45 -14.04
N VAL A 171 22.71 16.03 -15.23
CA VAL A 171 23.88 16.59 -15.91
C VAL A 171 23.59 18.00 -16.38
N ALA A 172 24.45 18.94 -16.02
CA ALA A 172 24.36 20.30 -16.53
C ALA A 172 24.73 20.35 -18.02
N GLN A 173 24.12 21.27 -18.77
CA GLN A 173 24.36 21.47 -20.20
C GLN A 173 25.86 21.54 -20.53
N THR A 174 26.65 22.20 -19.67
CA THR A 174 28.10 22.39 -19.83
C THR A 174 28.93 21.11 -19.68
N ALA A 175 28.35 20.06 -19.10
CA ALA A 175 28.96 18.75 -18.89
C ALA A 175 28.46 17.68 -19.87
N VAL A 176 27.38 17.92 -20.61
CA VAL A 176 26.86 16.96 -21.60
C VAL A 176 27.90 16.55 -22.65
N PRO A 177 28.74 17.44 -23.22
CA PRO A 177 29.77 17.02 -24.17
C PRO A 177 30.76 16.00 -23.60
N GLN A 178 31.10 16.10 -22.31
CA GLN A 178 31.99 15.19 -21.60
C GLN A 178 31.33 13.83 -21.43
N LEU A 179 30.04 13.80 -21.04
CA LEU A 179 29.25 12.58 -20.95
C LEU A 179 29.19 11.87 -22.32
N LEU A 180 28.86 12.61 -23.38
CA LEU A 180 28.76 12.07 -24.72
C LEU A 180 30.09 11.53 -25.23
N ARG A 181 31.22 12.19 -24.94
CA ARG A 181 32.55 11.67 -25.28
C ARG A 181 32.88 10.36 -24.54
N ALA A 182 32.51 10.26 -23.26
CA ALA A 182 32.70 9.03 -22.47
C ALA A 182 31.93 7.87 -23.11
N VAL A 183 30.65 8.09 -23.46
CA VAL A 183 29.81 7.11 -24.16
C VAL A 183 30.37 6.77 -25.55
N GLU A 184 30.69 7.79 -26.37
CA GLU A 184 31.19 7.60 -27.73
C GLU A 184 32.49 6.79 -27.76
N THR A 185 33.38 7.01 -26.79
CA THR A 185 34.65 6.29 -26.69
C THR A 185 34.41 4.78 -26.55
N ARG A 186 33.46 4.37 -25.73
CA ARG A 186 33.11 2.95 -25.54
C ARG A 186 32.43 2.35 -26.76
N LEU A 187 31.54 3.11 -27.41
CA LEU A 187 30.90 2.68 -28.66
C LEU A 187 31.91 2.49 -29.80
N ARG A 188 32.88 3.41 -29.94
CA ARG A 188 33.96 3.29 -30.94
C ARG A 188 34.90 2.10 -30.67
N GLN A 189 34.99 1.63 -29.43
CA GLN A 189 35.70 0.41 -29.06
C GLN A 189 34.88 -0.87 -29.36
N GLY A 190 33.65 -0.75 -29.85
CA GLY A 190 32.76 -1.86 -30.13
C GLY A 190 32.05 -2.43 -28.90
N LEU A 191 32.08 -1.71 -27.76
CA LEU A 191 31.49 -2.16 -26.50
C LEU A 191 29.99 -1.82 -26.44
N LEU A 192 29.20 -2.43 -27.32
CA LEU A 192 27.78 -2.13 -27.52
C LEU A 192 26.87 -2.77 -26.46
N ASP A 193 27.31 -3.85 -25.81
CA ASP A 193 26.51 -4.61 -24.85
C ASP A 193 26.65 -4.10 -23.41
N MET A 194 27.24 -2.92 -23.22
CA MET A 194 27.47 -2.30 -21.90
C MET A 194 26.28 -1.50 -21.40
N GLU A 195 26.13 -1.42 -20.08
CA GLU A 195 25.23 -0.46 -19.48
C GLU A 195 25.84 0.96 -19.54
N TYR A 196 25.02 2.00 -19.58
CA TYR A 196 25.52 3.37 -19.73
C TYR A 196 26.31 3.83 -18.48
N GLU A 197 25.97 3.28 -17.31
CA GLU A 197 26.61 3.53 -16.01
C GLU A 197 28.10 3.15 -16.04
N ASP A 198 28.43 2.07 -16.75
CA ASP A 198 29.82 1.64 -16.91
C ASP A 198 30.65 2.70 -17.66
N ALA A 199 30.04 3.44 -18.59
CA ALA A 199 30.69 4.53 -19.31
C ALA A 199 30.87 5.78 -18.44
N LEU A 200 30.10 5.92 -17.34
CA LEU A 200 30.19 7.08 -16.46
C LEU A 200 31.51 7.14 -15.68
N ALA A 201 32.25 6.03 -15.58
CA ALA A 201 33.56 6.01 -14.94
C ALA A 201 34.54 7.01 -15.56
N ASP A 202 34.52 7.20 -16.89
CA ASP A 202 35.36 8.20 -17.56
C ASP A 202 34.81 9.62 -17.34
N PHE A 203 33.48 9.77 -17.34
CA PHE A 203 32.81 11.03 -17.05
C PHE A 203 33.14 11.56 -15.64
N PHE A 204 33.13 10.70 -14.61
CA PHE A 204 33.45 11.08 -13.22
C PHE A 204 34.92 11.51 -13.02
N ARG A 205 35.82 11.14 -13.94
CA ARG A 205 37.22 11.61 -13.90
C ARG A 205 37.36 13.04 -14.40
N GLU A 206 36.57 13.41 -15.41
CA GLU A 206 36.61 14.75 -16.03
C GLU A 206 35.69 15.77 -15.35
N VAL A 207 34.54 15.31 -14.84
CA VAL A 207 33.48 16.17 -14.33
C VAL A 207 33.21 15.88 -12.85
N PRO A 208 33.22 16.90 -11.99
CA PRO A 208 32.75 16.76 -10.62
C PRO A 208 31.26 16.42 -10.59
N VAL A 209 30.94 15.23 -10.06
CA VAL A 209 29.57 14.76 -9.83
C VAL A 209 29.37 14.59 -8.33
N GLY A 210 28.37 15.26 -7.80
CA GLY A 210 27.95 15.12 -6.41
C GLY A 210 26.96 13.98 -6.21
N VAL A 211 26.49 13.81 -4.98
CA VAL A 211 25.47 12.81 -4.67
C VAL A 211 24.44 13.38 -3.72
N GLU A 212 23.17 13.08 -4.00
CA GLU A 212 22.05 13.37 -3.12
C GLU A 212 21.58 12.07 -2.49
N LYS A 213 21.50 12.05 -1.17
CA LYS A 213 20.95 10.91 -0.41
C LYS A 213 19.43 10.97 -0.47
N ILE A 214 18.77 9.85 -0.72
CA ILE A 214 17.30 9.80 -0.69
C ILE A 214 16.75 9.76 0.74
N GLY A 215 17.56 9.43 1.75
CA GLY A 215 17.17 9.51 3.15
C GLY A 215 15.99 8.61 3.50
N GLY A 216 16.00 7.37 3.01
CA GLY A 216 14.96 6.37 3.27
C GLY A 216 13.60 6.64 2.61
N LEU A 217 13.54 7.56 1.64
CA LEU A 217 12.34 7.73 0.81
C LEU A 217 12.04 6.44 0.03
N PRO A 218 10.76 6.04 -0.09
CA PRO A 218 10.41 4.75 -0.67
C PRO A 218 10.68 4.74 -2.17
N TRP A 219 11.45 3.74 -2.61
CA TRP A 219 11.74 3.44 -4.00
C TRP A 219 12.09 1.96 -4.17
N ILE A 220 12.05 1.45 -5.40
CA ILE A 220 12.53 0.11 -5.78
C ILE A 220 12.74 0.05 -7.31
N GLU A 221 13.80 -0.62 -7.74
CA GLU A 221 13.98 -1.06 -9.14
C GLU A 221 13.24 -2.38 -9.37
N ILE A 222 12.45 -2.48 -10.45
CA ILE A 222 11.63 -3.65 -10.74
C ILE A 222 12.31 -4.52 -11.79
N ASP A 223 12.98 -5.55 -11.30
CA ASP A 223 13.84 -6.41 -12.11
C ASP A 223 13.39 -7.88 -12.08
N PHE A 224 12.87 -8.32 -10.93
CA PHE A 224 12.33 -9.64 -10.66
C PHE A 224 10.86 -9.59 -10.18
N LEU A 225 10.21 -10.76 -10.14
CA LEU A 225 8.82 -10.86 -9.70
C LEU A 225 8.67 -10.44 -8.24
N GLU A 226 9.66 -10.80 -7.43
CA GLU A 226 9.77 -10.45 -6.02
C GLU A 226 9.83 -8.92 -5.82
N ASP A 227 10.46 -8.18 -6.73
CA ASP A 227 10.51 -6.72 -6.68
C ASP A 227 9.15 -6.11 -6.98
N LEU A 228 8.39 -6.71 -7.90
CA LEU A 228 7.02 -6.28 -8.15
C LEU A 228 6.13 -6.53 -6.92
N GLU A 229 6.27 -7.68 -6.26
CA GLU A 229 5.55 -7.97 -5.01
C GLU A 229 5.92 -6.95 -3.92
N ARG A 230 7.21 -6.63 -3.76
CA ARG A 230 7.68 -5.60 -2.81
C ARG A 230 7.18 -4.20 -3.20
N ALA A 231 7.16 -3.88 -4.49
CA ALA A 231 6.65 -2.63 -5.02
C ALA A 231 5.18 -2.43 -4.63
N GLU A 232 4.35 -3.46 -4.73
CA GLU A 232 2.94 -3.42 -4.36
C GLU A 232 2.67 -3.48 -2.85
N GLN A 233 3.45 -4.28 -2.11
CA GLN A 233 3.17 -4.56 -0.69
C GLN A 233 3.88 -3.62 0.28
N GLU A 234 5.01 -3.03 -0.13
CA GLU A 234 5.87 -2.23 0.74
C GLU A 234 5.96 -0.79 0.23
N ILE A 235 6.36 -0.59 -1.02
CA ILE A 235 6.66 0.75 -1.57
C ILE A 235 5.37 1.54 -1.83
N LEU A 236 4.42 0.97 -2.57
CA LEU A 236 3.17 1.66 -2.94
C LEU A 236 2.34 2.12 -1.72
N PRO A 237 2.15 1.32 -0.65
CA PRO A 237 1.58 1.76 0.61
C PRO A 237 2.22 3.03 1.17
N TRP A 238 3.55 3.06 1.22
CA TRP A 238 4.29 4.21 1.71
C TRP A 238 4.12 5.43 0.81
N LEU A 239 4.15 5.25 -0.52
CA LEU A 239 3.85 6.32 -1.47
C LEU A 239 2.47 6.94 -1.23
N ALA A 240 1.45 6.10 -1.02
CA ALA A 240 0.10 6.54 -0.76
C ALA A 240 -0.04 7.25 0.60
N LEU A 241 0.67 6.79 1.63
CA LEU A 241 0.69 7.39 2.97
C LEU A 241 1.34 8.78 2.98
N GLU A 242 2.42 8.97 2.24
CA GLU A 242 3.11 10.26 2.11
C GLU A 242 2.32 11.24 1.22
N GLN A 243 1.80 10.80 0.07
CA GLN A 243 0.94 11.64 -0.78
C GLN A 243 -0.29 12.15 -0.02
N ALA A 244 -0.91 11.29 0.77
CA ALA A 244 -1.98 11.65 1.68
C ALA A 244 -1.57 12.65 2.77
N ALA A 245 -0.37 12.51 3.33
CA ALA A 245 0.16 13.45 4.32
C ALA A 245 0.40 14.84 3.71
N VAL A 246 0.85 14.90 2.46
CA VAL A 246 1.12 16.16 1.72
C VAL A 246 -0.16 16.84 1.26
N GLU A 247 -1.15 16.10 0.77
CA GLU A 247 -2.41 16.66 0.25
C GLU A 247 -3.40 17.05 1.37
N GLY A 248 -3.08 16.79 2.64
CA GLY A 248 -4.03 16.97 3.75
C GLY A 248 -5.27 16.09 3.64
N VAL A 249 -5.24 15.11 2.74
CA VAL A 249 -6.27 14.11 2.51
C VAL A 249 -5.85 12.88 3.30
N GLU A 250 -6.57 12.58 4.39
CA GLU A 250 -6.39 11.33 5.14
C GLU A 250 -6.37 10.13 4.16
N GLY A 251 -5.18 9.57 3.92
CA GLY A 251 -4.99 8.50 2.94
C GLY A 251 -5.74 7.24 3.32
N PRO A 252 -6.10 6.35 2.38
CA PRO A 252 -6.90 5.16 2.66
C PRO A 252 -6.27 4.28 3.74
N GLN A 253 -4.93 4.14 3.75
CA GLN A 253 -4.22 3.37 4.78
C GLN A 253 -4.03 4.10 6.10
N LYS A 254 -3.93 5.44 6.14
CA LYS A 254 -3.87 6.16 7.42
C LYS A 254 -5.27 6.28 8.03
N ALA A 255 -6.30 6.40 7.21
CA ALA A 255 -7.69 6.24 7.63
C ALA A 255 -7.86 4.84 8.22
N GLU A 256 -7.42 3.76 7.59
CA GLU A 256 -7.65 2.39 8.10
C GLU A 256 -6.70 1.93 9.21
N GLN A 257 -5.42 2.32 9.21
CA GLN A 257 -4.51 2.08 10.33
C GLN A 257 -4.85 2.94 11.56
N THR A 258 -5.58 4.06 11.39
CA THR A 258 -6.23 4.79 12.49
C THR A 258 -7.65 4.29 12.80
N LEU A 259 -8.20 3.37 11.98
CA LEU A 259 -9.47 2.66 12.21
C LEU A 259 -9.29 1.34 12.95
N ASP A 260 -8.13 0.68 12.83
CA ASP A 260 -7.83 -0.54 13.58
C ASP A 260 -7.89 -0.22 15.08
N GLY A 261 -8.70 -0.99 15.81
CA GLY A 261 -8.74 -0.93 17.26
C GLY A 261 -7.36 -1.17 17.87
N VAL A 262 -7.19 -0.79 19.14
CA VAL A 262 -5.88 -0.92 19.82
C VAL A 262 -5.42 -2.38 19.80
N VAL A 263 -6.35 -3.33 19.91
CA VAL A 263 -6.04 -4.76 19.87
C VAL A 263 -5.65 -5.19 18.47
N ASP A 264 -6.38 -4.75 17.45
CA ASP A 264 -6.08 -5.11 16.07
C ASP A 264 -4.67 -4.69 15.69
N ARG A 265 -4.30 -3.46 16.02
CA ARG A 265 -2.98 -2.90 15.71
C ARG A 265 -1.82 -3.65 16.39
N TYR A 266 -1.95 -3.94 17.69
CA TYR A 266 -0.81 -4.45 18.48
C TYR A 266 -0.75 -5.97 18.59
N VAL A 267 -1.89 -6.66 18.40
CA VAL A 267 -2.01 -8.11 18.59
C VAL A 267 -2.43 -8.80 17.30
N ASN A 268 -3.63 -8.53 16.78
CA ASN A 268 -4.19 -9.35 15.70
C ASN A 268 -3.38 -9.24 14.42
N ARG A 269 -2.94 -8.03 14.04
CA ARG A 269 -2.12 -7.80 12.82
C ARG A 269 -0.77 -8.49 12.82
N LYS A 270 -0.18 -8.77 13.99
CA LYS A 270 1.09 -9.52 14.08
C LYS A 270 0.90 -10.99 13.74
N ILE A 271 -0.29 -11.52 13.96
CA ILE A 271 -0.64 -12.93 13.74
C ILE A 271 -1.34 -13.12 12.38
N SER A 272 -2.20 -12.18 11.98
CA SER A 272 -2.93 -12.26 10.71
C SER A 272 -1.99 -12.19 9.51
N ARG A 273 -1.02 -11.27 9.48
CA ARG A 273 -0.12 -11.08 8.34
C ARG A 273 0.65 -12.34 7.88
N PRO A 274 1.32 -13.11 8.77
CA PRO A 274 1.94 -14.36 8.35
C PRO A 274 0.92 -15.42 7.92
N LEU A 275 -0.26 -15.47 8.53
CA LEU A 275 -1.35 -16.37 8.13
C LEU A 275 -1.92 -15.99 6.75
N SER A 276 -2.10 -14.71 6.47
CA SER A 276 -2.55 -14.20 5.16
C SER A 276 -1.57 -14.61 4.05
N ARG A 277 -0.27 -14.52 4.30
CA ARG A 277 0.76 -15.03 3.36
C ARG A 277 0.65 -16.54 3.15
N LEU A 278 0.35 -17.31 4.19
CA LEU A 278 0.11 -18.74 4.08
C LEU A 278 -1.16 -19.04 3.24
N PHE A 279 -2.27 -18.33 3.48
CA PHE A 279 -3.50 -18.50 2.71
C PHE A 279 -3.33 -18.16 1.22
N ILE A 280 -2.53 -17.13 0.91
CA ILE A 280 -2.18 -16.79 -0.48
C ILE A 280 -1.40 -17.93 -1.13
N ARG A 281 -0.39 -18.50 -0.44
CA ARG A 281 0.37 -19.66 -0.94
C ARG A 281 -0.48 -20.91 -1.16
N LEU A 282 -1.52 -21.09 -0.34
CA LEU A 282 -2.48 -22.19 -0.47
C LEU A 282 -3.57 -21.92 -1.52
N GLY A 283 -3.60 -20.73 -2.13
CA GLY A 283 -4.60 -20.34 -3.12
C GLY A 283 -6.01 -20.17 -2.54
N CYS A 284 -6.13 -19.86 -1.24
CA CYS A 284 -7.42 -19.68 -0.60
C CYS A 284 -8.05 -18.33 -1.00
N SER A 285 -9.30 -18.36 -1.49
CA SER A 285 -10.04 -17.12 -1.78
C SER A 285 -10.46 -16.39 -0.49
N PRO A 286 -10.59 -15.05 -0.49
CA PRO A 286 -11.04 -14.28 0.67
C PRO A 286 -12.35 -14.80 1.28
N ASN A 287 -13.35 -15.09 0.43
CA ASN A 287 -14.66 -15.57 0.89
C ASN A 287 -14.58 -16.91 1.65
N VAL A 288 -13.62 -17.77 1.30
CA VAL A 288 -13.40 -19.04 2.04
C VAL A 288 -12.85 -18.76 3.43
N ILE A 289 -11.97 -17.76 3.55
CA ILE A 289 -11.39 -17.35 4.83
C ILE A 289 -12.49 -16.73 5.71
N THR A 290 -13.36 -15.87 5.15
CA THR A 290 -14.53 -15.31 5.86
C THR A 290 -15.49 -16.41 6.34
N LEU A 291 -15.76 -17.43 5.52
CA LEU A 291 -16.61 -18.56 5.95
C LEU A 291 -15.94 -19.39 7.05
N LEU A 292 -14.62 -19.56 6.98
CA LEU A 292 -13.85 -20.25 8.00
C LEU A 292 -13.85 -19.49 9.33
N SER A 293 -13.65 -18.17 9.32
CA SER A 293 -13.73 -17.32 10.52
C SER A 293 -15.13 -17.43 11.14
N MET A 294 -16.19 -17.38 10.33
CA MET A 294 -17.57 -17.56 10.78
C MET A 294 -17.80 -18.89 11.51
N ILE A 295 -17.38 -20.00 10.91
CA ILE A 295 -17.55 -21.34 11.48
C ILE A 295 -16.83 -21.47 12.83
N ILE A 296 -15.59 -20.97 12.90
CA ILE A 296 -14.79 -20.99 14.13
C ILE A 296 -15.45 -20.11 15.21
N GLY A 297 -15.96 -18.94 14.84
CA GLY A 297 -16.67 -18.04 15.75
C GLY A 297 -17.94 -18.65 16.32
N LEU A 298 -18.74 -19.31 15.48
CA LEU A 298 -19.93 -20.05 15.91
C LEU A 298 -19.59 -21.25 16.81
N GLY A 299 -18.48 -21.94 16.53
CA GLY A 299 -17.93 -22.96 17.42
C GLY A 299 -17.58 -22.39 18.80
N GLY A 300 -16.97 -21.20 18.84
CA GLY A 300 -16.70 -20.47 20.09
C GLY A 300 -17.97 -20.14 20.86
N ALA A 301 -19.01 -19.66 20.18
CA ALA A 301 -20.33 -19.41 20.76
C ALA A 301 -20.95 -20.67 21.39
N ALA A 302 -20.85 -21.81 20.72
CA ALA A 302 -21.31 -23.10 21.25
C ALA A 302 -20.54 -23.53 22.50
N CYS A 303 -19.22 -23.31 22.54
CA CYS A 303 -18.41 -23.57 23.74
C CYS A 303 -18.82 -22.70 24.93
N PHE A 304 -19.14 -21.42 24.71
CA PHE A 304 -19.67 -20.55 25.76
C PHE A 304 -20.99 -21.05 26.33
N ALA A 305 -21.88 -21.57 25.47
CA ALA A 305 -23.19 -22.08 25.87
C ALA A 305 -23.13 -23.31 26.80
N ILE A 306 -21.99 -24.00 26.90
CA ILE A 306 -21.79 -25.12 27.82
C ILE A 306 -21.88 -24.66 29.29
N GLY A 307 -21.50 -23.41 29.59
CA GLY A 307 -21.58 -22.85 30.95
C GLY A 307 -20.52 -23.37 31.93
N SER A 308 -19.51 -24.10 31.46
CA SER A 308 -18.36 -24.51 32.28
C SER A 308 -17.18 -23.54 32.11
N TYR A 309 -16.28 -23.50 33.10
CA TYR A 309 -15.06 -22.67 33.01
C TYR A 309 -14.19 -23.04 31.80
N ALA A 310 -13.99 -24.35 31.56
CA ALA A 310 -13.25 -24.85 30.41
C ALA A 310 -13.94 -24.48 29.08
N GLY A 311 -15.27 -24.56 29.02
CA GLY A 311 -16.06 -24.09 27.88
C GLY A 311 -15.91 -22.59 27.63
N GLY A 312 -15.83 -21.78 28.70
CA GLY A 312 -15.56 -20.35 28.62
C GLY A 312 -14.18 -20.03 28.04
N ILE A 313 -13.12 -20.72 28.46
CA ILE A 313 -11.77 -20.53 27.91
C ILE A 313 -11.73 -20.98 26.44
N ALA A 314 -12.24 -22.17 26.13
CA ALA A 314 -12.25 -22.69 24.76
C ALA A 314 -13.04 -21.76 23.83
N GLY A 315 -14.21 -21.28 24.28
CA GLY A 315 -15.02 -20.33 23.55
C GLY A 315 -14.29 -19.02 23.26
N ALA A 316 -13.57 -18.49 24.25
CA ALA A 316 -12.84 -17.24 24.08
C ALA A 316 -11.61 -17.36 23.16
N LEU A 317 -10.89 -18.48 23.23
CA LEU A 317 -9.77 -18.75 22.32
C LEU A 317 -10.24 -18.93 20.88
N LEU A 318 -11.32 -19.68 20.66
CA LEU A 318 -11.91 -19.84 19.33
C LEU A 318 -12.45 -18.51 18.80
N PHE A 319 -13.10 -17.70 19.64
CA PHE A 319 -13.55 -16.38 19.23
C PHE A 319 -12.38 -15.45 18.87
N GLN A 320 -11.30 -15.45 19.66
CA GLN A 320 -10.09 -14.67 19.33
C GLN A 320 -9.48 -15.13 18.00
N LEU A 321 -9.42 -16.44 17.77
CA LEU A 321 -8.92 -17.00 16.51
C LEU A 321 -9.81 -16.59 15.34
N ALA A 322 -11.13 -16.62 15.50
CA ALA A 322 -12.07 -16.17 14.47
C ALA A 322 -11.81 -14.71 14.09
N VAL A 323 -11.64 -13.81 15.08
CA VAL A 323 -11.33 -12.39 14.83
C VAL A 323 -9.99 -12.20 14.10
N ILE A 324 -8.96 -13.00 14.42
CA ILE A 324 -7.67 -12.96 13.71
C ILE A 324 -7.83 -13.41 12.25
N LEU A 325 -8.58 -14.49 12.01
CA LEU A 325 -8.84 -14.99 10.65
C LEU A 325 -9.69 -14.03 9.83
N ASP A 326 -10.58 -13.29 10.49
CA ASP A 326 -11.39 -12.22 9.89
C ASP A 326 -10.59 -10.94 9.59
N CYS A 327 -9.34 -10.86 10.04
CA CYS A 327 -8.39 -9.87 9.52
C CYS A 327 -7.69 -10.39 8.26
N CYS A 328 -7.54 -11.72 8.13
CA CYS A 328 -6.85 -12.35 7.02
C CYS A 328 -7.63 -12.26 5.71
N ASP A 329 -8.96 -12.38 5.71
CA ASP A 329 -9.76 -12.32 4.49
C ASP A 329 -9.65 -10.95 3.78
N GLY A 330 -9.74 -9.84 4.52
CA GLY A 330 -9.57 -8.49 3.99
C GLY A 330 -8.11 -8.21 3.60
N GLU A 331 -7.14 -8.74 4.34
CA GLU A 331 -5.72 -8.68 3.93
C GLU A 331 -5.49 -9.44 2.61
N VAL A 332 -5.98 -10.66 2.49
CA VAL A 332 -5.85 -11.48 1.27
C VAL A 332 -6.61 -10.83 0.11
N ALA A 333 -7.81 -10.29 0.33
CA ALA A 333 -8.58 -9.59 -0.71
C ALA A 333 -7.81 -8.40 -1.28
N ARG A 334 -7.15 -7.60 -0.43
CA ARG A 334 -6.33 -6.46 -0.83
C ARG A 334 -5.04 -6.89 -1.52
N LEU A 335 -4.33 -7.88 -0.97
CA LEU A 335 -3.06 -8.38 -1.51
C LEU A 335 -3.22 -9.14 -2.83
N THR A 336 -4.40 -9.71 -3.09
CA THR A 336 -4.70 -10.44 -4.34
C THR A 336 -5.59 -9.64 -5.30
N PHE A 337 -5.90 -8.38 -4.98
CA PHE A 337 -6.83 -7.52 -5.72
C PHE A 337 -8.20 -8.18 -5.98
N ALA A 338 -8.65 -9.05 -5.07
CA ALA A 338 -9.88 -9.82 -5.14
C ALA A 338 -11.03 -9.18 -4.34
N GLU A 339 -10.96 -7.88 -4.05
CA GLU A 339 -12.03 -7.15 -3.37
C GLU A 339 -13.31 -7.19 -4.19
N SER A 340 -14.44 -7.53 -3.55
CA SER A 340 -15.72 -7.63 -4.23
C SER A 340 -16.88 -7.12 -3.35
N PRO A 341 -17.95 -6.56 -3.95
CA PRO A 341 -19.14 -6.15 -3.19
C PRO A 341 -19.80 -7.31 -2.45
N LEU A 342 -19.74 -8.51 -3.03
CA LEU A 342 -20.25 -9.74 -2.40
C LEU A 342 -19.40 -10.12 -1.19
N GLY A 343 -18.08 -10.05 -1.29
CA GLY A 343 -17.17 -10.31 -0.18
C GLY A 343 -17.38 -9.33 0.98
N GLN A 344 -17.50 -8.02 0.69
CA GLN A 344 -17.79 -7.01 1.71
C GLN A 344 -19.15 -7.20 2.40
N ALA A 345 -20.16 -7.67 1.65
CA ALA A 345 -21.47 -8.00 2.22
C ALA A 345 -21.41 -9.26 3.10
N LEU A 346 -20.67 -10.28 2.66
CA LEU A 346 -20.48 -11.53 3.38
C LEU A 346 -19.75 -11.31 4.70
N ASP A 347 -18.66 -10.56 4.69
CA ASP A 347 -17.87 -10.14 5.86
C ASP A 347 -18.76 -9.45 6.91
N LEU A 348 -19.48 -8.41 6.51
CA LEU A 348 -20.42 -7.70 7.39
C LEU A 348 -21.49 -8.62 7.99
N VAL A 349 -22.05 -9.55 7.21
CA VAL A 349 -23.09 -10.46 7.70
C VAL A 349 -22.50 -11.50 8.66
N SER A 350 -21.34 -12.06 8.31
CA SER A 350 -20.60 -13.04 9.11
C SER A 350 -20.29 -12.49 10.50
N ASP A 351 -19.70 -11.29 10.56
CA ASP A 351 -19.37 -10.59 11.80
C ASP A 351 -20.57 -10.50 12.76
N ASN A 352 -21.70 -10.03 12.23
CA ASN A 352 -22.89 -9.82 13.06
C ASN A 352 -23.50 -11.14 13.53
N ILE A 353 -23.47 -12.19 12.69
CA ILE A 353 -23.94 -13.52 13.07
C ILE A 353 -23.08 -14.06 14.22
N VAL A 354 -21.76 -13.96 14.11
CA VAL A 354 -20.83 -14.43 15.16
C VAL A 354 -21.03 -13.63 16.45
N HIS A 355 -21.12 -12.30 16.38
CA HIS A 355 -21.33 -11.46 17.57
C HIS A 355 -22.62 -11.79 18.32
N VAL A 356 -23.74 -11.91 17.59
CA VAL A 356 -25.03 -12.30 18.17
C VAL A 356 -24.93 -13.68 18.82
N ALA A 357 -24.31 -14.64 18.13
CA ALA A 357 -24.15 -16.00 18.64
C ALA A 357 -23.29 -16.02 19.91
N VAL A 358 -22.18 -15.28 19.96
CA VAL A 358 -21.30 -15.20 21.14
C VAL A 358 -22.05 -14.59 22.33
N PHE A 359 -22.78 -13.49 22.16
CA PHE A 359 -23.54 -12.88 23.25
C PHE A 359 -24.66 -13.80 23.77
N ALA A 360 -25.38 -14.47 22.86
CA ALA A 360 -26.38 -15.46 23.23
C ALA A 360 -25.75 -16.68 23.94
N GLY A 361 -24.61 -17.16 23.45
CA GLY A 361 -23.87 -18.28 24.03
C GLY A 361 -23.38 -18.00 25.45
N ILE A 362 -22.79 -16.81 25.69
CA ILE A 362 -22.36 -16.39 27.03
C ILE A 362 -23.56 -16.25 27.97
N ALA A 363 -24.66 -15.64 27.51
CA ALA A 363 -25.88 -15.48 28.29
C ALA A 363 -26.51 -16.81 28.70
N TRP A 364 -26.62 -17.74 27.74
CA TRP A 364 -27.14 -19.08 27.97
C TRP A 364 -26.23 -19.89 28.89
N GLY A 365 -24.92 -19.88 28.66
CA GLY A 365 -23.94 -20.56 29.50
C GLY A 365 -23.97 -20.06 30.95
N ALA A 366 -24.06 -18.75 31.15
CA ALA A 366 -24.18 -18.16 32.48
C ALA A 366 -25.49 -18.55 33.19
N TYR A 367 -26.60 -18.63 32.45
CA TYR A 367 -27.88 -19.12 32.98
C TYR A 367 -27.80 -20.59 33.40
N GLN A 368 -27.23 -21.46 32.55
CA GLN A 368 -27.06 -22.90 32.83
C GLN A 368 -26.15 -23.16 34.03
N ALA A 369 -25.08 -22.37 34.19
CA ALA A 369 -24.12 -22.54 35.27
C ALA A 369 -24.73 -22.29 36.65
N ASN A 370 -25.70 -21.36 36.76
CA ASN A 370 -26.31 -20.99 38.04
C ASN A 370 -27.76 -20.49 37.87
N PRO A 371 -28.74 -21.37 37.56
CA PRO A 371 -30.11 -20.98 37.26
C PRO A 371 -30.85 -20.36 38.46
N VAL A 372 -30.55 -20.84 39.68
CA VAL A 372 -31.28 -20.50 40.91
C VAL A 372 -30.84 -19.16 41.50
N SER A 373 -29.55 -18.84 41.45
CA SER A 373 -28.99 -17.61 42.02
C SER A 373 -29.01 -16.42 41.04
N SER A 374 -28.90 -16.69 39.74
CA SER A 374 -28.85 -15.64 38.70
C SER A 374 -30.23 -15.31 38.13
N GLY A 375 -31.22 -16.19 38.31
CA GLY A 375 -32.53 -16.07 37.68
C GLY A 375 -32.43 -15.91 36.15
N TYR A 376 -33.33 -15.13 35.56
CA TYR A 376 -33.34 -14.84 34.12
C TYR A 376 -32.44 -13.66 33.72
N LEU A 377 -31.65 -13.11 34.65
CA LEU A 377 -30.87 -11.89 34.42
C LEU A 377 -29.81 -12.02 33.30
N PRO A 378 -29.02 -13.12 33.20
CA PRO A 378 -28.07 -13.27 32.09
C PRO A 378 -28.76 -13.29 30.73
N LEU A 379 -29.93 -13.94 30.63
CA LEU A 379 -30.73 -14.00 29.40
C LEU A 379 -31.31 -12.63 29.04
N LEU A 380 -31.75 -11.85 30.03
CA LEU A 380 -32.21 -10.47 29.83
C LEU A 380 -31.07 -9.60 29.27
N LEU A 381 -29.90 -9.63 29.90
CA LEU A 381 -28.73 -8.84 29.47
C LEU A 381 -28.26 -9.25 28.07
N GLY A 382 -28.18 -10.55 27.80
CA GLY A 382 -27.86 -11.08 26.48
C GLY A 382 -28.88 -10.68 25.42
N GLY A 383 -30.17 -10.79 25.74
CA GLY A 383 -31.26 -10.37 24.86
C GLY A 383 -31.21 -8.88 24.52
N ILE A 384 -30.95 -8.03 25.52
CA ILE A 384 -30.74 -6.59 25.31
C ILE A 384 -29.54 -6.36 24.37
N ALA A 385 -28.41 -7.03 24.60
CA ALA A 385 -27.23 -6.87 23.76
C ALA A 385 -27.51 -7.28 22.30
N VAL A 386 -28.18 -8.41 22.08
CA VAL A 386 -28.55 -8.89 20.73
C VAL A 386 -29.49 -7.91 20.03
N LEU A 387 -30.54 -7.44 20.71
CA LEU A 387 -31.48 -6.48 20.15
C LEU A 387 -30.79 -5.15 19.80
N SER A 388 -29.96 -4.63 20.72
CA SER A 388 -29.21 -3.38 20.52
C SER A 388 -28.21 -3.48 19.38
N THR A 389 -27.55 -4.62 19.19
CA THR A 389 -26.69 -4.89 18.02
C THR A 389 -27.49 -4.91 16.73
N GLY A 390 -28.67 -5.55 16.72
CA GLY A 390 -29.56 -5.55 15.55
C GLY A 390 -30.04 -4.15 15.15
N VAL A 391 -30.42 -3.31 16.13
CA VAL A 391 -30.78 -1.91 15.89
C VAL A 391 -29.59 -1.12 15.35
N SER A 392 -28.41 -1.31 15.91
CA SER A 392 -27.17 -0.68 15.46
C SER A 392 -26.86 -1.04 14.00
N LEU A 393 -26.96 -2.31 13.63
CA LEU A 393 -26.75 -2.79 12.26
C LEU A 393 -27.76 -2.17 11.28
N TRP A 394 -29.04 -2.14 11.64
CA TRP A 394 -30.06 -1.50 10.82
C TRP A 394 -29.75 -0.01 10.58
N CYS A 395 -29.34 0.71 11.63
CA CYS A 395 -28.92 2.10 11.53
C CYS A 395 -27.71 2.28 10.61
N VAL A 396 -26.66 1.44 10.75
CA VAL A 396 -25.46 1.49 9.90
C VAL A 396 -25.81 1.25 8.43
N ASN A 397 -26.61 0.23 8.14
CA ASN A 397 -27.07 -0.04 6.77
C ASN A 397 -27.90 1.11 6.21
N ARG A 398 -28.72 1.76 7.05
CA ARG A 398 -29.46 2.97 6.67
C ARG A 398 -28.53 4.13 6.32
N VAL A 399 -27.48 4.37 7.10
CA VAL A 399 -26.47 5.41 6.82
C VAL A 399 -25.71 5.08 5.52
N LYS A 400 -25.27 3.83 5.33
CA LYS A 400 -24.60 3.39 4.09
C LYS A 400 -25.47 3.62 2.86
N PHE A 401 -26.76 3.26 2.92
CA PHE A 401 -27.72 3.53 1.85
C PHE A 401 -27.86 5.02 1.54
N LEU A 402 -27.91 5.87 2.57
CA LEU A 402 -27.98 7.32 2.40
C LEU A 402 -26.72 7.90 1.76
N LYS A 403 -25.54 7.38 2.11
CA LYS A 403 -24.25 7.78 1.54
C LYS A 403 -24.13 7.40 0.05
N GLY A 404 -24.68 6.25 -0.34
CA GLY A 404 -24.80 5.84 -1.75
C GLY A 404 -25.68 6.78 -2.60
N ASN A 405 -26.65 7.47 -1.98
CA ASN A 405 -27.46 8.49 -2.65
C ASN A 405 -26.78 9.87 -2.55
N THR A 406 -25.82 10.13 -3.44
CA THR A 406 -24.94 11.31 -3.44
C THR A 406 -25.66 12.65 -3.36
N VAL A 407 -26.85 12.78 -3.96
CA VAL A 407 -27.67 14.01 -3.92
C VAL A 407 -28.21 14.27 -2.52
N ARG A 408 -28.77 13.24 -1.85
CA ARG A 408 -29.33 13.35 -0.51
C ARG A 408 -28.23 13.50 0.55
N TRP A 409 -27.10 12.82 0.36
CA TRP A 409 -25.93 12.94 1.23
C TRP A 409 -25.33 14.36 1.22
N ARG A 410 -25.13 14.95 0.03
CA ARG A 410 -24.57 16.31 -0.11
C ARG A 410 -25.46 17.40 0.50
N ARG A 411 -26.79 17.20 0.52
CA ARG A 411 -27.75 18.13 1.14
C ARG A 411 -27.70 18.15 2.67
N MET A 412 -27.06 17.18 3.33
CA MET A 412 -26.92 17.18 4.79
C MET A 412 -25.90 18.23 5.26
N ARG A 413 -26.16 18.82 6.43
CA ARG A 413 -25.20 19.71 7.12
C ARG A 413 -23.85 19.00 7.28
N GLN A 414 -22.77 19.72 7.08
CA GLN A 414 -21.40 19.17 7.17
C GLN A 414 -21.13 18.49 8.51
N ALA A 415 -21.55 19.12 9.63
CA ALA A 415 -21.42 18.53 10.97
C ALA A 415 -22.11 17.16 11.12
N VAL A 416 -23.24 16.94 10.44
CA VAL A 416 -23.97 15.65 10.46
C VAL A 416 -23.23 14.60 9.63
N ARG A 417 -22.66 14.99 8.49
CA ARG A 417 -21.81 14.10 7.66
C ARG A 417 -20.56 13.67 8.40
N THR A 418 -19.82 14.62 8.98
CA THR A 418 -18.61 14.33 9.78
C THR A 418 -18.94 13.44 10.97
N HIS A 419 -20.09 13.63 11.61
CA HIS A 419 -20.53 12.76 12.70
C HIS A 419 -20.89 11.35 12.24
N PHE A 420 -21.58 11.18 11.10
CA PHE A 420 -21.83 9.86 10.53
C PHE A 420 -20.54 9.16 10.07
N ASP A 421 -19.61 9.90 9.48
CA ASP A 421 -18.29 9.35 9.13
C ASP A 421 -17.53 8.95 10.40
N PHE A 422 -17.52 9.76 11.46
CA PHE A 422 -16.95 9.41 12.77
C PHE A 422 -17.56 8.14 13.36
N ILE A 423 -18.89 8.02 13.30
CA ILE A 423 -19.61 6.85 13.79
C ILE A 423 -19.22 5.62 12.98
N LEU A 424 -19.32 5.68 11.65
CA LEU A 424 -18.95 4.57 10.77
C LEU A 424 -17.50 4.14 10.98
N ARG A 425 -16.62 5.08 11.37
CA ARG A 425 -15.23 4.82 11.75
C ARG A 425 -15.11 4.03 13.08
N HIS A 426 -15.99 4.21 14.06
CA HIS A 426 -15.87 3.58 15.39
C HIS A 426 -16.73 2.32 15.59
N VAL A 427 -17.69 2.03 14.70
CA VAL A 427 -18.52 0.80 14.78
C VAL A 427 -17.68 -0.46 14.55
N ALA A 428 -16.58 -0.36 13.82
CA ALA A 428 -15.80 -1.51 13.35
C ALA A 428 -14.85 -2.11 14.39
N ASN A 429 -14.77 -1.58 15.62
CA ASN A 429 -13.77 -2.05 16.58
C ASN A 429 -14.12 -3.42 17.17
N ARG A 430 -13.33 -4.43 16.80
CA ARG A 430 -13.40 -5.83 17.27
C ARG A 430 -12.59 -6.09 18.56
N ASP A 431 -12.13 -5.01 19.19
CA ASP A 431 -11.27 -4.98 20.39
C ASP A 431 -11.85 -5.70 21.62
N PHE A 432 -13.16 -5.95 21.66
CA PHE A 432 -13.81 -6.58 22.81
C PHE A 432 -13.52 -8.08 22.92
N SER A 433 -13.00 -8.72 21.87
CA SER A 433 -12.55 -10.12 21.89
C SER A 433 -11.53 -10.42 22.99
N ILE A 434 -10.57 -9.51 23.22
CA ILE A 434 -9.62 -9.62 24.34
C ILE A 434 -10.30 -9.40 25.69
N VAL A 435 -11.31 -8.54 25.77
CA VAL A 435 -12.09 -8.36 27.01
C VAL A 435 -12.80 -9.67 27.35
N VAL A 436 -13.43 -10.32 26.36
CA VAL A 436 -14.05 -11.64 26.53
C VAL A 436 -13.02 -12.68 26.99
N LEU A 437 -11.85 -12.73 26.34
CA LEU A 437 -10.76 -13.64 26.73
C LEU A 437 -10.27 -13.39 28.15
N THR A 438 -10.10 -12.13 28.53
CA THR A 438 -9.67 -11.74 29.88
C THR A 438 -10.73 -12.13 30.91
N CYS A 439 -12.01 -11.84 30.66
CA CYS A 439 -13.10 -12.23 31.54
C CYS A 439 -13.22 -13.76 31.67
N ALA A 440 -13.00 -14.50 30.58
CA ALA A 440 -12.98 -15.96 30.59
C ALA A 440 -11.82 -16.50 31.46
N CYS A 441 -10.60 -16.01 31.27
CA CYS A 441 -9.42 -16.40 32.05
C CYS A 441 -9.55 -16.06 33.54
N LEU A 442 -10.23 -14.96 33.88
CA LEU A 442 -10.48 -14.55 35.26
C LEU A 442 -11.71 -15.24 35.88
N GLY A 443 -12.46 -16.05 35.12
CA GLY A 443 -13.68 -16.72 35.60
C GLY A 443 -14.85 -15.76 35.86
N VAL A 444 -14.80 -14.53 35.34
CA VAL A 444 -15.80 -13.47 35.53
C VAL A 444 -16.62 -13.19 34.27
N LEU A 445 -16.68 -14.16 33.36
CA LEU A 445 -17.38 -14.05 32.07
C LEU A 445 -18.83 -13.54 32.16
N PRO A 446 -19.65 -13.86 33.17
CA PRO A 446 -21.00 -13.28 33.31
C PRO A 446 -21.00 -11.75 33.48
N TRP A 447 -19.95 -11.16 34.06
CA TRP A 447 -19.85 -9.70 34.21
C TRP A 447 -19.68 -8.98 32.88
N PHE A 448 -19.15 -9.67 31.86
CA PHE A 448 -19.08 -9.13 30.50
C PHE A 448 -20.47 -8.81 29.94
N LEU A 449 -21.52 -9.53 30.33
CA LEU A 449 -22.90 -9.28 29.87
C LEU A 449 -23.42 -7.90 30.27
N TRP A 450 -23.00 -7.38 31.44
CA TRP A 450 -23.34 -6.02 31.85
C TRP A 450 -22.66 -4.98 30.97
N LEU A 451 -21.36 -5.17 30.72
CA LEU A 451 -20.56 -4.26 29.91
C LEU A 451 -21.09 -4.21 28.47
N VAL A 452 -21.38 -5.37 27.87
CA VAL A 452 -21.88 -5.43 26.50
C VAL A 452 -23.31 -4.93 26.37
N ALA A 453 -24.21 -5.23 27.32
CA ALA A 453 -25.58 -4.71 27.27
C ALA A 453 -25.60 -3.19 27.39
N ALA A 454 -24.80 -2.61 28.29
CA ALA A 454 -24.66 -1.16 28.42
C ALA A 454 -24.02 -0.53 27.17
N GLY A 455 -22.91 -1.10 26.69
CA GLY A 455 -22.16 -0.59 25.54
C GLY A 455 -22.97 -0.61 24.24
N THR A 456 -23.55 -1.76 23.89
CA THR A 456 -24.37 -1.91 22.67
C THR A 456 -25.62 -1.03 22.71
N SER A 457 -26.28 -0.91 23.86
CA SER A 457 -27.46 -0.06 24.01
C SER A 457 -27.12 1.43 23.90
N GLY A 458 -26.03 1.87 24.55
CA GLY A 458 -25.55 3.25 24.44
C GLY A 458 -25.20 3.61 22.98
N PHE A 459 -24.52 2.69 22.28
CA PHE A 459 -24.21 2.85 20.87
C PHE A 459 -25.48 2.91 19.99
N ALA A 460 -26.44 2.00 20.20
CA ALA A 460 -27.70 1.98 19.46
C ALA A 460 -28.52 3.28 19.67
N ILE A 461 -28.61 3.78 20.91
CA ILE A 461 -29.31 5.03 21.24
C ILE A 461 -28.64 6.21 20.51
N MET A 462 -27.32 6.29 20.56
CA MET A 462 -26.56 7.31 19.84
C MET A 462 -26.85 7.25 18.33
N MET A 463 -26.84 6.05 17.73
CA MET A 463 -27.14 5.85 16.30
C MET A 463 -28.53 6.35 15.91
N VAL A 464 -29.55 5.94 16.67
CA VAL A 464 -30.94 6.33 16.41
C VAL A 464 -31.12 7.84 16.56
N TRP A 465 -30.52 8.43 17.59
CA TRP A 465 -30.58 9.86 17.84
C TRP A 465 -29.90 10.68 16.72
N SER A 466 -28.76 10.20 16.21
CA SER A 466 -28.05 10.84 15.10
C SER A 466 -28.84 10.76 13.80
N LEU A 467 -29.49 9.63 13.52
CA LEU A 467 -30.41 9.49 12.39
C LEU A 467 -31.64 10.40 12.53
N TYR A 468 -32.21 10.51 13.73
CA TYR A 468 -33.35 11.38 14.01
C TYR A 468 -33.00 12.86 13.77
N ARG A 469 -31.84 13.33 14.26
CA ARG A 469 -31.38 14.71 14.04
C ARG A 469 -31.07 15.03 12.57
N ALA A 470 -30.67 14.04 11.79
CA ALA A 470 -30.36 14.22 10.37
C ALA A 470 -31.62 14.46 9.51
N PHE A 471 -32.80 14.07 9.99
CA PHE A 471 -34.08 14.25 9.30
C PHE A 471 -35.10 14.88 10.26
N PRO A 472 -35.07 16.22 10.47
CA PRO A 472 -36.16 16.87 11.15
C PRO A 472 -37.43 16.64 10.32
N ILE A 473 -38.34 15.84 10.85
CA ILE A 473 -39.71 15.71 10.34
C ILE A 473 -40.24 17.13 10.25
N HIS A 474 -40.62 17.57 9.05
CA HIS A 474 -41.18 18.89 8.81
C HIS A 474 -42.21 19.20 9.90
N ARG A 475 -41.89 20.12 10.80
CA ARG A 475 -42.91 20.88 11.50
C ARG A 475 -43.46 21.84 10.45
N SER A 476 -44.59 21.43 9.88
CA SER A 476 -45.53 22.25 9.13
C SER A 476 -45.82 23.56 9.85
#